data_AF-A0A7D5XCD2-F1
#
_entry.id   AF-A0A7D5XCD2-F1
#
_cell.length_a   1.000
_cell.length_b   1.000
_cell.length_c   1.000
_cell.angle_alpha   90.00
_cell.angle_beta   90.00
_cell.angle_gamma   90.00
#
_symmetry.space_group_name_H-M   'P 1'
#
loop_
_entity.id
_entity.type
_entity.pdbx_description
1 polymer ?
#
loop_
_entity_poly.entity_id
_entity_poly.type
_entity_poly.pdbx_seq_one_letter_code
_entity_poly.pdbx_strand_id
1 'polypeptide(L)'
;MRTGFGEHLLAGAVLFAVLALLLIPGGTEFLLAGAFFIVGAVMPDLDSPVSKPRKLMRRVVFVSALVLLLLFYPQLSTACGRFSDKSSCTYLPVFAVLAVFAAVYLLDLIIPKHRGFLHSFSAAMLYGAAVCLLMLYLGVGSSFRIGAWAFGGYLSHLLVDAVGDATPFK
;
A
#
# COMPACT_ATOMS: atom_id res chain seq x y z
N MET A 1 2.33 -23.13 4.18
CA MET A 1 2.52 -23.09 2.70
C MET A 1 1.78 -21.85 2.22
N ARG A 2 2.35 -21.02 1.35
CA ARG A 2 1.82 -19.65 1.14
C ARG A 2 0.89 -19.61 -0.06
N THR A 3 -0.38 -19.30 0.18
CA THR A 3 -1.33 -18.90 -0.86
C THR A 3 -0.75 -17.74 -1.68
N GLY A 4 -1.08 -17.71 -2.97
CA GLY A 4 -0.52 -16.75 -3.91
C GLY A 4 -1.36 -15.49 -4.02
N PHE A 5 -0.73 -14.38 -4.45
CA PHE A 5 -1.42 -13.11 -4.77
C PHE A 5 -2.72 -13.28 -5.57
N GLY A 6 -2.74 -14.21 -6.53
CA GLY A 6 -3.93 -14.48 -7.34
C GLY A 6 -5.09 -15.08 -6.55
N GLU A 7 -4.81 -15.92 -5.57
CA GLU A 7 -5.82 -16.54 -4.69
C GLU A 7 -6.40 -15.49 -3.74
N HIS A 8 -5.56 -14.63 -3.15
CA HIS A 8 -6.02 -13.51 -2.31
C HIS A 8 -6.90 -12.53 -3.08
N LEU A 9 -6.48 -12.14 -4.28
CA LEU A 9 -7.24 -11.22 -5.12
C LEU A 9 -8.58 -11.83 -5.55
N LEU A 10 -8.59 -13.11 -5.96
CA LEU A 10 -9.81 -13.80 -6.37
C LEU A 10 -10.78 -13.97 -5.20
N ALA A 11 -10.30 -14.45 -4.05
CA ALA A 11 -11.10 -14.63 -2.86
C ALA A 11 -11.70 -13.28 -2.38
N GLY A 12 -10.88 -12.22 -2.38
CA GLY A 12 -11.34 -10.87 -2.07
C GLY A 12 -12.41 -10.38 -3.05
N ALA A 13 -12.22 -10.55 -4.36
CA ALA A 13 -13.20 -10.14 -5.37
C ALA A 13 -14.52 -10.89 -5.26
N VAL A 14 -14.47 -12.22 -5.03
CA VAL A 14 -15.66 -13.04 -4.83
C VAL A 14 -16.39 -12.62 -3.56
N LEU A 15 -15.68 -12.45 -2.44
CA LEU A 15 -16.29 -12.04 -1.19
C LEU A 15 -16.92 -10.65 -1.29
N PHE A 16 -16.24 -9.70 -1.95
CA PHE A 16 -16.81 -8.38 -2.23
C PHE A 16 -18.12 -8.48 -3.02
N ALA A 17 -18.13 -9.27 -4.10
CA ALA A 17 -19.32 -9.43 -4.93
C ALA A 17 -20.50 -10.03 -4.13
N VAL A 18 -20.25 -11.07 -3.34
CA VAL A 18 -21.27 -11.70 -2.48
C VAL A 18 -21.83 -10.67 -1.49
N LEU A 19 -20.97 -9.97 -0.77
CA LEU A 19 -21.40 -8.95 0.19
C LEU A 19 -22.15 -7.81 -0.50
N ALA A 20 -21.73 -7.40 -1.71
CA ALA A 20 -22.34 -6.27 -2.41
C ALA A 20 -23.78 -6.60 -2.86
N LEU A 21 -24.03 -7.86 -3.22
CA LEU A 21 -25.37 -8.35 -3.51
C LEU A 21 -26.25 -8.37 -2.25
N LEU A 22 -25.68 -8.67 -1.08
CA LEU A 22 -26.42 -8.76 0.18
C LEU A 22 -26.71 -7.38 0.81
N LEU A 23 -25.76 -6.45 0.72
CA LEU A 23 -25.82 -5.16 1.40
C LEU A 23 -26.29 -4.01 0.49
N ILE A 24 -26.34 -4.23 -0.83
CA ILE A 24 -26.86 -3.32 -1.86
C ILE A 24 -26.36 -1.87 -1.63
N PRO A 25 -25.04 -1.63 -1.68
CA PRO A 25 -24.49 -0.29 -1.48
C PRO A 25 -24.95 0.66 -2.60
N GLY A 26 -25.11 1.95 -2.27
CA GLY A 26 -25.36 2.98 -3.29
C GLY A 26 -24.19 3.08 -4.30
N GLY A 27 -24.42 3.64 -5.50
CA GLY A 27 -23.44 3.58 -6.59
C GLY A 27 -22.04 4.11 -6.25
N THR A 28 -21.94 5.28 -5.59
CA THR A 28 -20.64 5.84 -5.15
C THR A 28 -20.01 5.01 -4.03
N GLU A 29 -20.83 4.54 -3.10
CA GLU A 29 -20.39 3.64 -2.02
C GLU A 29 -19.84 2.33 -2.60
N PHE A 30 -20.51 1.72 -3.57
CA PHE A 30 -20.08 0.49 -4.23
C PHE A 30 -18.67 0.64 -4.84
N LEU A 31 -18.44 1.74 -5.56
CA LEU A 31 -17.14 2.00 -6.20
C LEU A 31 -16.02 2.19 -5.17
N LEU A 32 -16.26 3.01 -4.15
CA LEU A 32 -15.27 3.28 -3.11
C LEU A 32 -15.02 2.05 -2.23
N ALA A 33 -16.09 1.38 -1.80
CA ALA A 33 -16.01 0.14 -1.04
C ALA A 33 -15.26 -0.93 -1.82
N GLY A 34 -15.57 -1.14 -3.11
CA GLY A 34 -14.88 -2.10 -3.96
C GLY A 34 -13.40 -1.79 -4.09
N ALA A 35 -13.05 -0.53 -4.35
CA ALA A 35 -11.65 -0.11 -4.45
C ALA A 35 -10.86 -0.41 -3.16
N PHE A 36 -11.36 0.04 -2.01
CA PHE A 36 -10.66 -0.18 -0.73
C PHE A 36 -10.73 -1.63 -0.24
N PHE A 37 -11.76 -2.39 -0.60
CA PHE A 37 -11.84 -3.82 -0.30
C PHE A 37 -10.74 -4.58 -1.05
N ILE A 38 -10.61 -4.35 -2.37
CA ILE A 38 -9.60 -5.00 -3.20
C ILE A 38 -8.19 -4.60 -2.77
N VAL A 39 -7.96 -3.31 -2.47
CA VAL A 39 -6.68 -2.86 -1.93
C VAL A 39 -6.38 -3.53 -0.59
N GLY A 40 -7.36 -3.62 0.31
CA GLY A 40 -7.23 -4.33 1.58
C GLY A 40 -6.86 -5.80 1.39
N ALA A 41 -7.50 -6.50 0.46
CA ALA A 41 -7.25 -7.92 0.18
C ALA A 41 -5.83 -8.22 -0.34
N VAL A 42 -5.11 -7.22 -0.87
CA VAL A 42 -3.73 -7.38 -1.35
C VAL A 42 -2.70 -6.61 -0.50
N MET A 43 -3.15 -5.88 0.52
CA MET A 43 -2.29 -5.05 1.37
C MET A 43 -1.27 -5.89 2.15
N PRO A 44 -1.62 -7.06 2.75
CA PRO A 44 -0.65 -7.86 3.50
C PRO A 44 0.51 -8.37 2.64
N ASP A 45 0.26 -8.65 1.35
CA ASP A 45 1.28 -9.10 0.39
C ASP A 45 2.42 -8.09 0.19
N LEU A 46 2.26 -6.84 0.61
CA LEU A 46 3.34 -5.84 0.57
C LEU A 46 4.55 -6.25 1.39
N ASP A 47 4.40 -7.11 2.40
CA ASP A 47 5.49 -7.56 3.27
C ASP A 47 6.46 -8.55 2.60
N SER A 48 6.08 -9.10 1.44
CA SER A 48 6.88 -10.03 0.69
C SER A 48 7.74 -9.29 -0.35
N PRO A 49 9.08 -9.36 -0.28
CA PRO A 49 9.97 -8.61 -1.18
C PRO A 49 9.84 -9.02 -2.66
N VAL A 50 9.24 -10.19 -2.92
CA VAL A 50 9.06 -10.75 -4.26
C VAL A 50 7.63 -10.59 -4.79
N SER A 51 6.69 -10.10 -3.98
CA SER A 51 5.28 -9.98 -4.36
C SER A 51 5.05 -8.93 -5.44
N LYS A 52 3.97 -9.09 -6.20
CA LYS A 52 3.56 -8.11 -7.22
C LYS A 52 3.23 -6.74 -6.58
N PRO A 53 2.48 -6.65 -5.46
CA PRO A 53 2.22 -5.39 -4.77
C PRO A 53 3.50 -4.67 -4.34
N ARG A 54 4.47 -5.40 -3.77
CA ARG A 54 5.75 -4.81 -3.34
C ARG A 54 6.56 -4.28 -4.51
N LYS A 55 6.61 -4.99 -5.63
CA LYS A 55 7.26 -4.53 -6.87
C LYS A 55 6.60 -3.25 -7.42
N LEU A 56 5.26 -3.19 -7.41
CA LEU A 56 4.54 -2.00 -7.83
C LEU A 56 4.85 -0.81 -6.92
N MET A 57 4.80 -0.99 -5.60
CA MET A 57 5.09 0.05 -4.63
C MET A 57 6.53 0.58 -4.75
N ARG A 58 7.53 -0.29 -4.99
CA ARG A 58 8.91 0.15 -5.29
C ARG A 58 8.98 1.04 -6.52
N ARG A 59 8.24 0.71 -7.58
CA ARG A 59 8.18 1.55 -8.80
C ARG A 59 7.50 2.89 -8.51
N VAL A 60 6.40 2.90 -7.76
CA VAL A 60 5.71 4.14 -7.37
C VAL A 60 6.66 5.03 -6.56
N VAL A 61 7.30 4.50 -5.52
CA VAL A 61 8.25 5.27 -4.71
C VAL A 61 9.43 5.78 -5.53
N PHE A 62 9.98 4.96 -6.43
CA PHE A 62 11.05 5.38 -7.32
C PHE A 62 10.62 6.56 -8.21
N VAL A 63 9.47 6.45 -8.87
CA VAL A 63 8.93 7.50 -9.75
C VAL A 63 8.60 8.75 -8.95
N SER A 64 7.94 8.63 -7.80
CA SER A 64 7.64 9.76 -6.93
C SER A 64 8.90 10.46 -6.43
N ALA A 65 9.91 9.72 -5.98
CA ALA A 65 11.18 10.28 -5.54
C ALA A 65 11.92 10.99 -6.69
N LEU A 66 11.90 10.41 -7.89
CA LEU A 66 12.48 11.04 -9.08
C LEU A 66 11.75 12.34 -9.46
N VAL A 67 10.41 12.33 -9.47
CA VAL A 67 9.61 13.53 -9.76
C VAL A 67 9.88 14.62 -8.72
N LEU A 68 9.87 14.28 -7.43
CA LEU A 68 10.20 15.21 -6.35
C LEU A 68 11.62 15.77 -6.53
N LEU A 69 12.59 14.92 -6.83
CA LEU A 69 13.94 15.37 -7.10
C LEU A 69 13.97 16.40 -8.23
N LEU A 70 13.35 16.11 -9.38
CA LEU A 70 13.32 17.02 -10.52
C LEU A 70 12.64 18.36 -10.20
N LEU A 71 11.57 18.33 -9.42
CA LEU A 71 10.85 19.53 -8.99
C LEU A 71 11.66 20.41 -8.03
N PHE A 72 12.44 19.77 -7.14
CA PHE A 72 13.20 20.46 -6.09
C PHE A 72 14.68 20.67 -6.40
N TYR A 73 15.18 20.12 -7.51
CA TYR A 73 16.60 20.20 -7.90
C TYR A 73 17.11 21.65 -8.04
N PRO A 74 16.37 22.60 -8.65
CA PRO A 74 16.83 24.00 -8.74
C PRO A 74 17.05 24.64 -7.37
N GLN A 75 16.17 24.36 -6.41
CA GLN A 75 16.25 24.85 -5.03
C GLN A 75 17.43 24.20 -4.31
N LEU A 76 17.62 22.90 -4.50
CA LEU A 76 18.75 22.13 -3.96
C LEU A 76 20.09 22.66 -4.48
N SER A 77 20.18 22.93 -5.79
CA SER A 77 21.36 23.51 -6.44
C SER A 77 21.65 24.92 -5.93
N THR A 78 20.60 25.73 -5.78
CA THR A 78 20.72 27.10 -5.25
C THR A 78 21.19 27.10 -3.80
N ALA A 79 20.64 26.21 -2.98
CA ALA A 79 21.06 26.05 -1.58
C ALA A 79 22.52 25.59 -1.50
N CYS A 80 22.92 24.58 -2.29
CA CYS A 80 24.29 24.11 -2.31
C CYS A 80 25.28 25.25 -2.60
N GLY A 81 25.02 26.06 -3.64
CA GLY A 81 25.88 27.19 -3.99
C GLY A 81 25.94 28.31 -2.95
N ARG A 82 25.00 28.36 -2.00
CA ARG A 82 25.00 29.32 -0.88
C ARG A 82 25.76 28.82 0.35
N PHE A 83 25.75 27.51 0.59
CA PHE A 83 26.24 26.90 1.83
C PHE A 83 27.52 26.05 1.64
N SER A 84 28.04 25.92 0.42
CA SER A 84 29.24 25.13 0.13
C SER A 84 30.06 25.73 -1.00
N ASP A 85 31.35 25.39 -1.01
CA ASP A 85 32.22 25.73 -2.13
C ASP A 85 31.69 25.12 -3.44
N LYS A 86 31.85 25.86 -4.54
CA LYS A 86 31.39 25.44 -5.87
C LYS A 86 31.89 24.04 -6.27
N SER A 87 33.08 23.67 -5.81
CA SER A 87 33.66 22.34 -6.03
C SER A 87 32.82 21.22 -5.40
N SER A 88 32.27 21.43 -4.21
CA SER A 88 31.43 20.45 -3.49
C SER A 88 30.08 20.22 -4.19
N CYS A 89 29.53 21.23 -4.86
CA CYS A 89 28.26 21.11 -5.56
C CYS A 89 28.36 20.32 -6.89
N THR A 90 29.58 20.04 -7.38
CA THR A 90 29.81 19.21 -8.57
C THR A 90 29.23 17.80 -8.42
N TYR A 91 29.20 17.27 -7.20
CA TYR A 91 28.69 15.93 -6.90
C TYR A 91 27.20 15.90 -6.55
N LEU A 92 26.52 17.05 -6.52
CA LEU A 92 25.10 17.14 -6.19
C LEU A 92 24.20 16.25 -7.07
N PRO A 93 24.38 16.16 -8.41
CA PRO A 93 23.60 15.24 -9.23
C PRO A 93 23.76 13.78 -8.81
N VAL A 94 24.98 13.38 -8.43
CA VAL A 94 25.27 12.00 -8.01
C VAL A 94 24.55 11.69 -6.69
N PHE A 95 24.65 12.58 -5.70
CA PHE A 95 23.94 12.42 -4.43
C PHE A 95 22.42 12.43 -4.60
N ALA A 96 21.90 13.28 -5.47
CA ALA A 96 20.49 13.34 -5.83
C ALA A 96 19.98 12.01 -6.40
N VAL A 97 20.70 11.42 -7.34
CA VAL A 97 20.35 10.10 -7.90
C VAL A 97 20.44 9.02 -6.83
N LEU A 98 21.50 9.01 -6.01
CA LEU A 98 21.65 8.07 -4.91
C LEU A 98 20.51 8.19 -3.89
N ALA A 99 20.00 9.39 -3.63
CA ALA A 99 18.86 9.60 -2.74
C ALA A 99 17.57 8.93 -3.25
N VAL A 100 17.34 8.90 -4.57
CA VAL A 100 16.20 8.18 -5.17
C VAL A 100 16.31 6.68 -4.94
N PHE A 101 17.49 6.10 -5.16
CA PHE A 101 17.73 4.67 -4.88
C PHE A 101 17.64 4.36 -3.38
N ALA A 102 18.17 5.26 -2.54
CA ALA A 102 18.08 5.15 -1.09
C ALA A 102 16.62 5.16 -0.62
N ALA A 103 15.73 5.95 -1.22
CA ALA A 103 14.30 5.96 -0.86
C ALA A 103 13.64 4.58 -1.07
N VAL A 104 13.96 3.91 -2.19
CA VAL A 104 13.46 2.54 -2.47
C VAL A 104 14.07 1.53 -1.50
N TYR A 105 15.36 1.67 -1.19
CA TYR A 105 16.04 0.79 -0.22
C TYR A 105 15.52 0.98 1.21
N LEU A 106 15.24 2.22 1.63
CA LEU A 106 14.66 2.53 2.94
C LEU A 106 13.27 1.90 3.09
N LEU A 107 12.45 1.90 2.03
CA LEU A 107 11.18 1.18 2.01
C LEU A 107 11.39 -0.33 2.26
N ASP A 108 12.51 -0.89 1.78
CA ASP A 108 12.88 -2.28 2.05
C ASP A 108 13.36 -2.57 3.47
N LEU A 109 13.85 -1.56 4.17
CA LEU A 109 14.22 -1.66 5.57
C LEU A 109 13.03 -1.48 6.52
N ILE A 110 12.10 -0.59 6.16
CA ILE A 110 10.96 -0.23 7.02
C ILE A 110 9.90 -1.34 7.02
N ILE A 111 9.62 -1.94 5.86
CA ILE A 111 8.55 -2.92 5.76
C ILE A 111 9.09 -4.29 6.16
N PRO A 112 8.53 -4.93 7.19
CA PRO A 112 9.00 -6.22 7.67
C PRO A 112 8.93 -7.27 6.57
N LYS A 113 9.87 -8.22 6.61
CA LYS A 113 9.95 -9.32 5.65
C LYS A 113 9.12 -10.49 6.17
N HIS A 114 8.02 -10.77 5.49
CA HIS A 114 7.12 -11.91 5.71
C HIS A 114 6.44 -12.05 7.07
N ARG A 115 5.10 -12.06 7.05
CA ARG A 115 4.21 -12.29 8.21
C ARG A 115 4.52 -11.36 9.39
N GLY A 116 4.84 -10.12 9.06
CA GLY A 116 5.08 -9.06 10.04
C GLY A 116 3.78 -8.46 10.55
N PHE A 117 3.85 -7.19 11.00
CA PHE A 117 2.67 -6.43 11.43
C PHE A 117 1.51 -6.46 10.41
N LEU A 118 1.82 -6.51 9.11
CA LEU A 118 0.82 -6.56 8.04
C LEU A 118 0.02 -7.88 7.97
N HIS A 119 0.42 -8.93 8.69
CA HIS A 119 -0.38 -10.16 8.83
C HIS A 119 -1.02 -10.24 10.22
N SER A 120 -1.59 -9.12 10.69
CA SER A 120 -2.24 -9.05 12.00
C SER A 120 -3.65 -8.47 11.90
N PHE A 121 -4.52 -8.92 12.82
CA PHE A 121 -5.85 -8.35 12.98
C PHE A 121 -5.80 -6.84 13.32
N SER A 122 -4.80 -6.41 14.10
CA SER A 122 -4.61 -5.00 14.42
C SER A 122 -4.29 -4.16 13.18
N ALA A 123 -3.48 -4.66 12.26
CA ALA A 123 -3.24 -3.98 10.98
C ALA A 123 -4.49 -3.90 10.11
N ALA A 124 -5.32 -4.96 10.09
CA ALA A 124 -6.62 -4.91 9.41
C ALA A 124 -7.52 -3.82 10.00
N MET A 125 -7.60 -3.75 11.33
CA MET A 125 -8.42 -2.75 12.03
C MET A 125 -7.92 -1.31 11.79
N LEU A 126 -6.60 -1.10 11.83
CA LEU A 126 -6.01 0.20 11.48
C LEU A 126 -6.29 0.58 10.02
N TYR A 127 -6.23 -0.37 9.10
CA TYR A 127 -6.54 -0.12 7.69
C TYR A 127 -7.98 0.34 7.50
N GLY A 128 -8.96 -0.39 8.07
CA GLY A 128 -10.36 0.01 8.04
C GLY A 128 -10.62 1.37 8.69
N ALA A 129 -10.01 1.62 9.85
CA ALA A 129 -10.11 2.90 10.55
C ALA A 129 -9.51 4.06 9.73
N ALA A 130 -8.35 3.86 9.12
CA ALA A 130 -7.71 4.86 8.27
C ALA A 130 -8.57 5.20 7.05
N VAL A 131 -9.17 4.20 6.41
CA VAL A 131 -10.11 4.43 5.29
C VAL A 131 -11.36 5.16 5.77
N CYS A 132 -11.93 4.78 6.92
CA CYS A 132 -13.08 5.47 7.51
C CYS A 132 -12.78 6.96 7.74
N LEU A 133 -11.63 7.27 8.37
CA LEU A 133 -11.20 8.64 8.65
C LEU A 133 -10.95 9.43 7.35
N LEU A 134 -10.35 8.80 6.34
CA LEU A 134 -10.15 9.40 5.03
C LEU A 134 -11.49 9.75 4.37
N MET A 135 -12.45 8.83 4.37
CA MET A 135 -13.78 9.07 3.81
C MET A 135 -14.55 10.16 4.58
N LEU A 136 -14.41 10.18 5.90
CA LEU A 136 -14.98 11.24 6.74
C LEU A 136 -14.38 12.61 6.40
N TYR A 137 -13.06 12.68 6.24
CA TYR A 137 -12.36 13.90 5.83
C TYR A 137 -12.82 14.40 4.44
N LEU A 138 -13.10 13.47 3.51
CA LEU A 138 -13.62 13.79 2.18
C LEU A 138 -15.13 14.08 2.15
N GLY A 139 -15.82 14.07 3.30
CA GLY A 139 -17.26 14.36 3.38
C GLY A 139 -18.16 13.25 2.83
N VAL A 140 -17.67 12.02 2.73
CA VAL A 140 -18.44 10.88 2.21
C VAL A 140 -19.37 10.34 3.30
N GLY A 141 -20.68 10.46 3.11
CA GLY A 141 -21.69 10.07 4.11
C GLY A 141 -21.72 8.58 4.47
N SER A 142 -21.18 7.70 3.63
CA SER A 142 -21.03 6.26 3.88
C SER A 142 -19.64 5.87 4.42
N SER A 143 -18.90 6.82 5.01
CA SER A 143 -17.53 6.65 5.48
C SER A 143 -17.32 5.42 6.38
N PHE A 144 -18.18 5.22 7.38
CA PHE A 144 -18.10 4.07 8.27
C PHE A 144 -18.30 2.74 7.53
N ARG A 145 -19.28 2.68 6.61
CA ARG A 145 -19.52 1.48 5.80
C ARG A 145 -18.31 1.18 4.92
N ILE A 146 -17.78 2.17 4.21
CA ILE A 146 -16.59 2.02 3.36
C ILE A 146 -15.38 1.55 4.19
N GLY A 147 -15.19 2.08 5.40
CA GLY A 147 -14.16 1.61 6.34
C GLY A 147 -14.35 0.14 6.74
N ALA A 148 -15.59 -0.28 7.00
CA ALA A 148 -15.91 -1.69 7.30
C ALA A 148 -15.66 -2.61 6.10
N TRP A 149 -15.97 -2.16 4.87
CA TRP A 149 -15.60 -2.86 3.64
C TRP A 149 -14.08 -3.01 3.50
N ALA A 150 -13.32 -1.94 3.72
CA ALA A 150 -11.87 -1.97 3.68
C ALA A 150 -11.27 -2.97 4.69
N PHE A 151 -11.80 -2.96 5.92
CA PHE A 151 -11.46 -3.95 6.95
C PHE A 151 -11.79 -5.38 6.49
N GLY A 152 -12.98 -5.61 5.93
CA GLY A 152 -13.40 -6.93 5.42
C GLY A 152 -12.50 -7.44 4.30
N GLY A 153 -12.06 -6.56 3.39
CA GLY A 153 -11.10 -6.89 2.36
C GLY A 153 -9.77 -7.37 2.93
N TYR A 154 -9.24 -6.64 3.91
CA TYR A 154 -8.01 -7.04 4.62
C TYR A 154 -8.19 -8.38 5.35
N LEU A 155 -9.30 -8.55 6.06
CA LEU A 155 -9.59 -9.77 6.81
C LEU A 155 -9.72 -10.98 5.87
N SER A 156 -10.27 -10.78 4.66
CA SER A 156 -10.36 -11.84 3.64
C SER A 156 -8.99 -12.42 3.29
N HIS A 157 -7.96 -11.57 3.22
CA HIS A 157 -6.59 -12.01 3.00
C HIS A 157 -6.12 -12.93 4.15
N LEU A 158 -6.28 -12.47 5.39
CA LEU A 158 -5.86 -13.23 6.58
C LEU A 158 -6.59 -14.57 6.69
N LEU A 159 -7.87 -14.62 6.34
CA LEU A 159 -8.67 -15.84 6.33
C LEU A 159 -8.20 -16.83 5.28
N VAL A 160 -7.89 -16.36 4.06
CA VAL A 160 -7.34 -17.22 2.99
C VAL A 160 -6.01 -17.83 3.43
N ASP A 161 -5.13 -17.02 4.02
CA ASP A 161 -3.84 -17.49 4.56
C ASP A 161 -4.04 -18.52 5.67
N ALA A 162 -4.95 -18.26 6.62
CA ALA A 162 -5.23 -19.16 7.73
C ALA A 162 -5.84 -20.49 7.28
N VAL A 163 -6.77 -20.48 6.32
CA VAL A 163 -7.36 -21.69 5.74
C VAL A 163 -6.31 -22.47 4.94
N GLY A 164 -5.51 -21.78 4.13
CA GLY A 164 -4.45 -22.39 3.34
C GLY A 164 -3.38 -23.07 4.20
N ASP A 165 -3.04 -22.49 5.35
CA ASP A 165 -2.12 -23.11 6.31
C ASP A 165 -2.74 -24.31 7.07
N ALA A 166 -4.07 -24.34 7.24
CA ALA A 166 -4.77 -25.39 7.98
C ALA A 166 -5.09 -26.64 7.14
N THR A 167 -5.13 -26.54 5.81
CA THR A 167 -5.45 -27.67 4.92
C THR A 167 -4.21 -28.52 4.61
N PRO A 168 -4.15 -29.80 5.02
CA PRO A 168 -2.97 -30.66 4.85
C PRO A 168 -2.84 -31.28 3.44
N PHE A 169 -3.82 -31.07 2.56
CA PHE A 169 -3.87 -31.69 1.24
C PHE A 169 -3.49 -30.70 0.13
N LYS A 170 -2.25 -30.21 0.16
CA LYS A 170 -1.49 -29.69 -1.00
C LYS A 170 0.01 -29.85 -0.77
#